data_AF-A0A942RYL4-F1
#
_entry.id   AF-A0A942RYL4-F1
#
_cell.length_a   1.000
_cell.length_b   1.000
_cell.length_c   1.000
_cell.angle_alpha   90.00
_cell.angle_beta   90.00
_cell.angle_gamma   90.00
#
_symmetry.space_group_name_H-M   'P 1'
#
loop_
_entity.id
_entity.type
_entity.pdbx_description
1 polymer ?
#
loop_
_entity_poly.entity_id
_entity_poly.type
_entity_poly.pdbx_seq_one_letter_code
_entity_poly.pdbx_strand_id
1 'polypeptide(L)'
;IRRHIDRCQAENLIFILVATPVEEVGRDHDFDWAVVEPSSYRSIIQLAGRVLRHRSQTPKAPNIGLLQFNLKALLQGEDKPAFCRPGFESPRQRLATHDLKRLIPFEQLQAITAAPRIQSNAELRPTENLADLEHHCIQNLLTSYGKRGPESLQGWLSECWWLTALPQHLTPFRQQDKQRTLFDLPDEKADWLFVEKLRQGGTKTIERDYKIRRVQLNELERERWWLYRDYAELVERHAEDKGWSQTDTALRYGEINVRIDDNDLLTGERFVFAYCQQLGFWKQ
;
A
#
# COMPACT_ATOMS: atom_id res chain seq x y z
N ILE A 1 23.22 -5.98 8.50
CA ILE A 1 24.05 -4.76 8.41
C ILE A 1 25.53 -5.05 8.49
N ARG A 2 26.08 -5.56 9.62
CA ARG A 2 27.54 -5.78 9.78
C ARG A 2 28.18 -6.60 8.64
N ARG A 3 27.52 -7.68 8.21
CA ARG A 3 27.91 -8.47 7.03
C ARG A 3 28.13 -7.64 5.75
N HIS A 4 27.29 -6.62 5.49
CA HIS A 4 27.45 -5.77 4.31
C HIS A 4 28.59 -4.77 4.49
N ILE A 5 28.78 -4.25 5.71
CA ILE A 5 29.92 -3.37 6.03
C ILE A 5 31.25 -4.12 5.85
N ASP A 6 31.35 -5.35 6.35
CA ASP A 6 32.60 -6.12 6.31
C ASP A 6 32.97 -6.60 4.89
N ARG A 7 31.98 -6.77 4.01
CA ARG A 7 32.19 -7.26 2.64
C ARG A 7 32.30 -6.15 1.60
N CYS A 8 31.72 -4.99 1.87
CA CYS A 8 31.73 -3.91 0.91
C CYS A 8 33.07 -3.17 0.92
N GLN A 9 33.66 -2.98 -0.26
CA GLN A 9 34.89 -2.21 -0.43
C GLN A 9 34.64 -0.69 -0.50
N ALA A 10 33.39 -0.25 -0.62
CA ALA A 10 33.05 1.15 -0.71
C ALA A 10 33.08 1.82 0.68
N GLU A 11 33.59 3.05 0.73
CA GLU A 11 33.67 3.84 1.97
C GLU A 11 32.29 4.21 2.53
N ASN A 12 31.30 4.36 1.64
CA ASN A 12 29.96 4.81 1.98
C ASN A 12 28.93 3.74 1.57
N LEU A 13 28.10 3.33 2.53
CA LEU A 13 27.00 2.40 2.31
C LEU A 13 25.65 3.07 2.59
N ILE A 14 24.69 2.87 1.69
CA ILE A 14 23.32 3.37 1.82
C ILE A 14 22.38 2.17 1.85
N PHE A 15 21.61 2.05 2.92
CA PHE A 15 20.53 1.06 3.02
C PHE A 15 19.22 1.72 2.63
N ILE A 16 18.58 1.22 1.58
CA ILE A 16 17.32 1.75 1.06
C ILE A 16 16.20 0.78 1.37
N LEU A 17 15.10 1.30 1.92
CA LEU A 17 13.83 0.61 2.04
C LEU A 17 12.86 1.22 1.01
N VAL A 18 12.37 0.40 0.08
CA VAL A 18 11.27 0.76 -0.80
C VAL A 18 10.01 0.13 -0.22
N ALA A 19 9.05 0.96 0.17
CA ALA A 19 7.82 0.53 0.81
C ALA A 19 6.59 1.15 0.17
N THR A 20 5.48 0.43 0.23
CA THR A 20 4.15 0.94 -0.09
C THR A 20 3.61 1.76 1.10
N PRO A 21 2.40 2.35 1.02
CA PRO A 21 1.78 3.08 2.15
C PRO A 21 1.64 2.29 3.46
N VAL A 22 1.96 0.98 3.47
CA VAL A 22 2.08 0.18 4.71
C VAL A 22 3.09 0.78 5.70
N GLU A 23 4.12 1.49 5.22
CA GLU A 23 5.12 2.15 6.09
C GLU A 23 4.53 3.32 6.89
N GLU A 24 3.40 3.88 6.45
CA GLU A 24 2.75 5.02 7.09
C GLU A 24 2.11 4.66 8.44
N VAL A 25 1.89 3.37 8.74
CA VAL A 25 1.12 2.95 9.93
C VAL A 25 1.81 1.82 10.68
N GLY A 26 1.96 1.99 12.00
CA GLY A 26 2.35 0.90 12.90
C GLY A 26 3.79 0.41 12.75
N ARG A 27 4.69 1.25 12.22
CA ARG A 27 6.13 1.00 12.13
C ARG A 27 6.89 2.04 12.94
N ASP A 28 7.75 1.58 13.83
CA ASP A 28 8.63 2.43 14.63
C ASP A 28 10.02 2.48 13.99
N HIS A 29 10.08 3.05 12.78
CA HIS A 29 11.31 3.19 12.02
C HIS A 29 11.88 4.60 12.13
N ASP A 30 13.21 4.69 12.03
CA ASP A 30 13.98 5.93 12.08
C ASP A 30 14.94 6.00 10.88
N PHE A 31 14.56 6.76 9.85
CA PHE A 31 15.32 6.99 8.64
C PHE A 31 16.15 8.28 8.70
N ASP A 32 17.29 8.30 8.03
CA ASP A 32 18.10 9.52 7.86
C ASP A 32 17.42 10.53 6.91
N TRP A 33 16.83 10.01 5.84
CA TRP A 33 16.13 10.77 4.81
C TRP A 33 15.05 9.90 4.15
N ALA A 34 14.12 10.53 3.44
CA ALA A 34 13.07 9.84 2.69
C ALA A 34 12.80 10.51 1.33
N VAL A 35 12.35 9.71 0.35
CA VAL A 35 11.77 10.21 -0.90
C VAL A 35 10.33 9.72 -0.96
N VAL A 36 9.39 10.63 -1.17
CA VAL A 36 7.95 10.41 -0.98
C VAL A 36 7.19 10.67 -2.28
N GLU A 37 6.49 9.65 -2.77
CA GLU A 37 5.44 9.84 -3.75
C GLU A 37 4.16 10.34 -3.06
N PRO A 38 3.58 11.48 -3.48
CA PRO A 38 2.45 12.04 -2.77
C PRO A 38 1.12 11.37 -3.14
N SER A 39 0.41 10.88 -2.13
CA SER A 39 -0.95 10.34 -2.28
C SER A 39 -2.03 11.15 -1.55
N SER A 40 -1.66 11.72 -0.41
CA SER A 40 -2.48 12.55 0.47
C SER A 40 -1.57 13.33 1.40
N TYR A 41 -2.07 14.41 1.99
CA TYR A 41 -1.37 15.17 3.02
C TYR A 41 -1.09 14.31 4.27
N ARG A 42 -2.02 13.42 4.64
CA ARG A 42 -1.81 12.46 5.74
C ARG A 42 -0.59 11.56 5.49
N SER A 43 -0.46 11.03 4.28
CA SER A 43 0.66 10.15 3.89
C SER A 43 2.00 10.87 4.05
N ILE A 44 2.08 12.13 3.61
CA ILE A 44 3.27 12.98 3.75
C ILE A 44 3.65 13.15 5.23
N ILE A 45 2.69 13.51 6.09
CA ILE A 45 2.95 13.69 7.53
C ILE A 45 3.43 12.39 8.19
N GLN A 46 2.78 11.26 7.88
CA GLN A 46 3.13 9.98 8.50
C GLN A 46 4.55 9.56 8.19
N LEU A 47 4.97 9.68 6.92
CA LEU A 47 6.31 9.32 6.51
C LEU A 47 7.36 10.32 7.02
N ALA A 48 7.05 11.63 7.06
CA ALA A 48 7.90 12.62 7.70
C ALA A 48 8.18 12.28 9.18
N GLY A 49 7.17 11.75 9.90
CA GLY A 49 7.32 11.26 11.27
C GLY A 49 8.11 9.95 11.43
N ARG A 50 8.69 9.40 10.35
CA ARG A 50 9.66 8.29 10.36
C ARG A 50 11.09 8.75 10.08
N VAL A 51 11.29 10.03 9.78
CA VAL A 51 12.61 10.61 9.50
C VAL A 51 13.13 11.30 10.76
N LEU A 52 14.33 10.93 11.21
CA LEU A 52 14.94 11.39 12.47
C LEU A 52 14.05 11.16 13.70
N ARG A 53 13.26 10.08 13.71
CA ARG A 53 12.19 9.81 14.67
C ARG A 53 12.69 9.67 16.10
N HIS A 54 13.84 9.02 16.28
CA HIS A 54 14.41 8.73 17.61
C HIS A 54 15.59 9.64 17.95
N ARG A 55 15.81 10.70 17.15
CA ARG A 55 17.01 11.55 17.24
C ARG A 55 16.61 12.99 17.51
N SER A 56 17.15 13.58 18.57
CA SER A 56 16.98 15.01 18.87
C SER A 56 17.91 15.87 18.01
N GLN A 57 17.80 15.76 16.69
CA GLN A 57 18.62 16.48 15.72
C GLN A 57 17.73 17.30 14.78
N THR A 58 18.07 18.59 14.63
CA THR A 58 17.54 19.39 13.53
C THR A 58 18.36 19.15 12.28
N PRO A 59 17.75 18.77 11.14
CA PRO A 59 18.48 18.58 9.90
C PRO A 59 19.07 19.92 9.43
N LYS A 60 20.35 19.91 9.03
CA LYS A 60 21.07 21.11 8.52
C LYS A 60 20.79 21.39 7.04
N ALA A 61 20.25 20.41 6.33
CA ALA A 61 19.87 20.45 4.92
C ALA A 61 18.57 19.66 4.73
N PRO A 62 17.82 19.86 3.63
CA PRO A 62 16.61 19.10 3.35
C PRO A 62 16.89 17.59 3.35
N ASN A 63 16.13 16.83 4.15
CA ASN A 63 16.25 15.38 4.30
C ASN A 63 14.97 14.63 3.87
N ILE A 64 13.97 15.33 3.35
CA ILE A 64 12.77 14.73 2.77
C ILE A 64 12.60 15.28 1.35
N GLY A 65 12.66 14.40 0.36
CA GLY A 65 12.32 14.70 -1.02
C GLY A 65 10.86 14.36 -1.27
N LEU A 66 10.03 15.35 -1.61
CA LEU A 66 8.65 15.13 -2.03
C LEU A 66 8.56 15.25 -3.55
N LEU A 67 8.08 14.20 -4.22
CA LEU A 67 7.90 14.24 -5.67
C LEU A 67 6.86 15.30 -6.03
N GLN A 68 7.15 16.13 -7.03
CA GLN A 68 6.26 17.20 -7.46
C GLN A 68 4.93 16.65 -8.03
N PHE A 69 4.99 15.48 -8.65
CA PHE A 69 3.86 14.75 -9.21
C PHE A 69 3.91 13.30 -8.76
N ASN A 70 2.76 12.67 -8.58
CA ASN A 70 2.69 11.22 -8.39
C ASN A 70 2.68 10.47 -9.74
N LEU A 71 2.86 9.16 -9.70
CA LEU A 71 2.96 8.34 -10.91
C LEU A 71 1.69 8.43 -11.77
N LYS A 72 0.51 8.54 -11.14
CA LYS A 72 -0.76 8.66 -11.86
C LYS A 72 -0.86 9.98 -12.63
N ALA A 73 -0.49 11.09 -12.02
CA ALA A 73 -0.46 12.40 -12.66
C ALA A 73 0.45 12.37 -13.90
N LEU A 74 1.63 11.75 -13.77
CA LEU A 74 2.59 11.63 -14.88
C LEU A 74 2.09 10.77 -16.03
N LEU A 75 1.34 9.70 -15.75
CA LEU A 75 0.88 8.76 -16.78
C LEU A 75 -0.48 9.11 -17.40
N GLN A 76 -1.38 9.76 -16.66
CA GLN A 76 -2.80 9.88 -17.03
C GLN A 76 -3.22 11.27 -17.51
N GLY A 77 -2.37 12.29 -17.34
CA GLY A 77 -2.66 13.69 -17.67
C GLY A 77 -3.61 14.37 -16.67
N GLU A 78 -3.79 15.69 -16.82
CA GLU A 78 -4.53 16.53 -15.86
C GLU A 78 -6.04 16.25 -15.80
N ASP A 79 -6.62 15.66 -16.86
CA ASP A 79 -8.07 15.44 -16.96
C ASP A 79 -8.60 14.30 -16.07
N LYS A 80 -7.72 13.50 -15.47
CA LYS A 80 -8.08 12.32 -14.64
C LYS A 80 -7.65 12.53 -13.20
N PRO A 81 -8.37 11.98 -12.19
CA PRO A 81 -7.98 12.19 -10.81
C PRO A 81 -6.67 11.43 -10.53
N ALA A 82 -5.65 12.15 -10.06
CA ALA A 82 -4.33 11.60 -9.80
C ALA A 82 -4.15 11.22 -8.33
N PHE A 83 -4.71 11.99 -7.40
CA PHE A 83 -4.65 11.72 -5.96
C PHE A 83 -5.80 10.80 -5.55
N CYS A 84 -5.85 9.62 -6.17
CA CYS A 84 -6.86 8.60 -5.92
C CYS A 84 -6.24 7.20 -5.89
N ARG A 85 -6.81 6.29 -5.06
CA ARG A 85 -6.35 4.90 -4.89
C ARG A 85 -4.83 4.78 -4.61
N PRO A 86 -4.34 5.30 -3.47
CA PRO A 86 -5.08 5.99 -2.40
C PRO A 86 -5.20 7.51 -2.62
N GLY A 87 -6.07 8.17 -1.87
CA GLY A 87 -6.30 9.63 -1.93
C GLY A 87 -7.78 10.01 -2.03
N PHE A 88 -8.07 11.32 -2.05
CA PHE A 88 -9.41 11.90 -1.93
C PHE A 88 -10.01 12.40 -3.24
N GLU A 89 -9.22 12.49 -4.31
CA GLU A 89 -9.69 13.00 -5.59
C GLU A 89 -10.63 12.01 -6.28
N SER A 90 -11.67 12.53 -6.93
CA SER A 90 -12.68 11.75 -7.66
C SER A 90 -13.16 12.49 -8.91
N PRO A 91 -13.95 11.87 -9.80
CA PRO A 91 -14.64 12.57 -10.88
C PRO A 91 -15.50 13.76 -10.45
N ARG A 92 -15.99 13.76 -9.21
CA ARG A 92 -16.86 14.83 -8.69
C ARG A 92 -16.11 15.87 -7.85
N GLN A 93 -14.91 15.54 -7.39
CA GLN A 93 -14.07 16.39 -6.55
C GLN A 93 -12.64 16.32 -7.10
N ARG A 94 -12.31 17.29 -7.93
CA ARG A 94 -11.06 17.37 -8.70
C ARG A 94 -10.16 18.46 -8.15
N LEU A 95 -8.86 18.25 -8.26
CA LEU A 95 -7.90 19.33 -8.14
C LEU A 95 -7.76 20.02 -9.50
N ALA A 96 -7.55 21.34 -9.47
CA ALA A 96 -7.34 22.14 -10.68
C ALA A 96 -5.95 21.90 -11.32
N THR A 97 -5.04 21.29 -10.57
CA THR A 97 -3.70 20.90 -11.01
C THR A 97 -3.23 19.73 -10.17
N HIS A 98 -2.28 18.93 -10.68
CA HIS A 98 -1.62 17.88 -9.91
C HIS A 98 -0.19 18.26 -9.46
N ASP A 99 0.21 19.52 -9.67
CA ASP A 99 1.50 20.04 -9.23
C ASP A 99 1.49 20.37 -7.74
N LEU A 100 2.24 19.59 -6.95
CA LEU A 100 2.33 19.82 -5.50
C LEU A 100 2.88 21.19 -5.09
N LYS A 101 3.71 21.83 -5.92
CA LYS A 101 4.20 23.19 -5.60
C LYS A 101 3.07 24.22 -5.57
N ARG A 102 1.96 23.93 -6.26
CA ARG A 102 0.76 24.76 -6.27
C ARG A 102 -0.24 24.33 -5.20
N LEU A 103 -0.27 23.03 -4.89
CA LEU A 103 -1.24 22.42 -3.96
C LEU A 103 -0.83 22.50 -2.49
N ILE A 104 0.44 22.71 -2.20
CA ILE A 104 0.97 22.82 -0.83
C ILE A 104 1.73 24.16 -0.71
N PRO A 105 1.31 25.06 0.20
CA PRO A 105 2.03 26.29 0.48
C PRO A 105 3.50 26.03 0.84
N PHE A 106 4.41 26.86 0.33
CA PHE A 106 5.85 26.69 0.53
C PHE A 106 6.26 26.61 2.02
N GLU A 107 5.63 27.41 2.87
CA GLU A 107 5.87 27.40 4.33
C GLU A 107 5.59 26.02 4.96
N GLN A 108 4.57 25.30 4.46
CA GLN A 108 4.26 23.95 4.93
C GLN A 108 5.28 22.91 4.45
N LEU A 109 5.95 23.16 3.33
CA LEU A 109 7.05 22.32 2.84
C LEU A 109 8.34 22.54 3.65
N GLN A 110 8.51 23.71 4.27
CA GLN A 110 9.64 23.98 5.15
C GLN A 110 9.52 23.28 6.51
N ALA A 111 8.28 23.08 6.99
CA ALA A 111 8.01 22.42 8.26
C ALA A 111 6.76 21.53 8.15
N ILE A 112 6.96 20.27 7.80
CA ILE A 112 5.88 19.28 7.71
C ILE A 112 5.39 18.97 9.13
N THR A 113 4.14 19.31 9.42
CA THR A 113 3.48 19.03 10.70
C THR A 113 2.05 18.53 10.49
N ALA A 114 1.43 18.05 11.56
CA ALA A 114 0.03 17.63 11.52
C ALA A 114 -0.96 18.79 11.42
N ALA A 115 -0.53 20.05 11.55
CA ALA A 115 -1.43 21.20 11.67
C ALA A 115 -2.44 21.31 10.52
N PRO A 116 -2.04 21.20 9.23
CA PRO A 116 -2.99 21.30 8.11
C PRO A 116 -4.00 20.16 8.06
N ARG A 117 -3.71 19.04 8.74
CA ARG A 117 -4.64 17.91 8.83
C ARG A 117 -5.59 18.00 10.00
N ILE A 118 -5.15 18.59 11.11
CA ILE A 118 -5.95 18.75 12.34
C ILE A 118 -6.91 19.94 12.19
N GLN A 119 -6.41 21.07 11.70
CA GLN A 119 -7.17 22.30 11.57
C GLN A 119 -7.43 22.61 10.09
N SER A 120 -8.69 22.82 9.76
CA SER A 120 -9.08 23.31 8.44
C SER A 120 -8.76 24.80 8.29
N ASN A 121 -8.48 25.24 7.07
CA ASN A 121 -8.43 26.66 6.75
C ASN A 121 -9.81 27.31 6.99
N ALA A 122 -9.82 28.61 7.29
CA ALA A 122 -11.06 29.37 7.50
C ALA A 122 -11.94 29.39 6.23
N GLU A 123 -11.30 29.50 5.06
CA GLU A 123 -11.91 29.34 3.75
C GLU A 123 -11.29 28.11 3.08
N LEU A 124 -12.10 27.08 2.83
CA LEU A 124 -11.63 25.85 2.17
C LEU A 124 -11.50 26.08 0.66
N ARG A 125 -10.34 25.72 0.11
CA ARG A 125 -10.09 25.72 -1.35
C ARG A 125 -9.81 24.29 -1.85
N PRO A 126 -10.84 23.43 -1.91
CA PRO A 126 -10.66 22.00 -2.17
C PRO A 126 -10.15 21.67 -3.58
N THR A 127 -10.18 22.61 -4.52
CA THR A 127 -9.64 22.46 -5.87
C THR A 127 -8.18 22.89 -5.97
N GLU A 128 -7.67 23.65 -5.00
CA GLU A 128 -6.36 24.32 -5.08
C GLU A 128 -5.42 23.93 -3.95
N ASN A 129 -5.91 23.29 -2.88
CA ASN A 129 -5.10 22.89 -1.75
C ASN A 129 -5.35 21.42 -1.39
N LEU A 130 -4.26 20.66 -1.24
CA LEU A 130 -4.33 19.22 -1.00
C LEU A 130 -5.01 18.87 0.34
N ALA A 131 -4.71 19.62 1.41
CA ALA A 131 -5.31 19.38 2.72
C ALA A 131 -6.78 19.82 2.76
N ASP A 132 -7.13 20.92 2.09
CA ASP A 132 -8.52 21.39 2.00
C ASP A 132 -9.41 20.42 1.22
N LEU A 133 -8.88 19.74 0.19
CA LEU A 133 -9.60 18.66 -0.47
C LEU A 133 -9.99 17.58 0.54
N GLU A 134 -9.06 17.12 1.38
CA GLU A 134 -9.35 16.09 2.39
C GLU A 134 -10.40 16.55 3.39
N HIS A 135 -10.26 17.77 3.92
CA HIS A 135 -11.23 18.36 4.85
C HIS A 135 -12.61 18.48 4.21
N HIS A 136 -12.69 18.97 2.98
CA HIS A 136 -13.94 19.13 2.25
C HIS A 136 -14.62 17.77 1.98
N CYS A 137 -13.88 16.75 1.55
CA CYS A 137 -14.40 15.39 1.37
C CYS A 137 -14.97 14.83 2.67
N ILE A 138 -14.24 14.98 3.78
CA ILE A 138 -14.64 14.46 5.10
C ILE A 138 -15.84 15.22 5.65
N GLN A 139 -15.83 16.55 5.56
CA GLN A 139 -16.95 17.39 5.97
C GLN A 139 -18.22 16.99 5.20
N ASN A 140 -18.14 16.93 3.87
CA ASN A 140 -19.29 16.53 3.06
C ASN A 140 -19.82 15.14 3.43
N LEU A 141 -18.93 14.19 3.75
CA LEU A 141 -19.33 12.84 4.16
C LEU A 141 -20.00 12.82 5.53
N LEU A 142 -19.40 13.48 6.53
CA LEU A 142 -19.82 13.38 7.94
C LEU A 142 -20.94 14.35 8.32
N THR A 143 -21.09 15.49 7.63
CA THR A 143 -22.05 16.54 7.97
C THR A 143 -23.18 16.69 6.95
N SER A 144 -23.41 15.69 6.10
CA SER A 144 -24.57 15.63 5.19
C SER A 144 -25.88 15.32 5.95
N TYR A 145 -26.23 16.13 6.96
CA TYR A 145 -27.38 15.88 7.86
C TYR A 145 -28.75 15.85 7.18
N GLY A 146 -28.86 16.44 5.98
CA GLY A 146 -30.08 16.39 5.17
C GLY A 146 -30.29 15.05 4.45
N LYS A 147 -29.25 14.23 4.30
CA LYS A 147 -29.35 12.93 3.63
C LYS A 147 -29.75 11.87 4.66
N ARG A 148 -30.95 11.33 4.54
CA ARG A 148 -31.48 10.28 5.43
C ARG A 148 -31.72 8.94 4.73
N GLY A 149 -31.21 8.80 3.51
CA GLY A 149 -31.26 7.55 2.76
C GLY A 149 -30.37 6.45 3.39
N PRO A 150 -30.62 5.17 3.06
CA PRO A 150 -29.84 4.03 3.58
C PRO A 150 -28.35 4.10 3.23
N GLU A 151 -27.96 4.83 2.19
CA GLU A 151 -26.59 5.04 1.74
C GLU A 151 -25.82 6.13 2.52
N SER A 152 -26.46 6.78 3.49
CA SER A 152 -25.90 7.93 4.20
C SER A 152 -25.63 7.62 5.67
N LEU A 153 -24.58 8.20 6.22
CA LEU A 153 -24.25 8.08 7.64
C LEU A 153 -25.38 8.62 8.53
N GLN A 154 -25.94 9.78 8.17
CA GLN A 154 -27.05 10.34 8.94
C GLN A 154 -28.30 9.47 8.88
N GLY A 155 -28.63 8.89 7.71
CA GLY A 155 -29.71 7.91 7.60
C GLY A 155 -29.52 6.73 8.54
N TRP A 156 -28.29 6.19 8.64
CA TRP A 156 -27.97 5.13 9.61
C TRP A 156 -28.21 5.56 11.07
N LEU A 157 -27.95 6.82 11.41
CA LEU A 157 -28.06 7.33 12.78
C LEU A 157 -29.49 7.75 13.17
N SER A 158 -30.28 8.30 12.24
CA SER A 158 -31.60 8.86 12.55
C SER A 158 -32.80 8.01 12.11
N GLU A 159 -32.60 7.04 11.22
CA GLU A 159 -33.67 6.21 10.65
C GLU A 159 -33.38 4.73 10.90
N CYS A 160 -34.40 3.86 10.87
CA CYS A 160 -34.26 2.43 11.21
C CYS A 160 -33.59 1.56 10.12
N TRP A 161 -32.69 2.10 9.30
CA TRP A 161 -32.06 1.35 8.20
C TRP A 161 -31.19 0.18 8.68
N TRP A 162 -30.71 0.22 9.93
CA TRP A 162 -29.99 -0.89 10.57
C TRP A 162 -30.82 -2.17 10.72
N LEU A 163 -32.16 -2.10 10.60
CA LEU A 163 -33.03 -3.27 10.52
C LEU A 163 -32.98 -3.95 9.14
N THR A 164 -32.29 -3.36 8.17
CA THR A 164 -32.13 -3.85 6.80
C THR A 164 -30.65 -4.05 6.45
N ALA A 165 -30.39 -4.75 5.36
CA ALA A 165 -29.05 -4.87 4.77
C ALA A 165 -28.72 -3.76 3.74
N LEU A 166 -29.64 -2.80 3.52
CA LEU A 166 -29.48 -1.79 2.46
C LEU A 166 -28.22 -0.92 2.62
N PRO A 167 -27.87 -0.42 3.83
CA PRO A 167 -26.65 0.36 4.01
C PRO A 167 -25.38 -0.41 3.62
N GLN A 168 -25.30 -1.70 3.93
CA GLN A 168 -24.15 -2.55 3.62
C GLN A 168 -24.04 -2.83 2.11
N HIS A 169 -25.17 -2.89 1.39
CA HIS A 169 -25.17 -3.05 -0.06
C HIS A 169 -24.85 -1.75 -0.82
N LEU A 170 -25.35 -0.61 -0.35
CA LEU A 170 -25.17 0.69 -1.01
C LEU A 170 -23.84 1.37 -0.66
N THR A 171 -23.34 1.13 0.56
CA THR A 171 -22.04 1.65 1.04
C THR A 171 -21.18 0.52 1.61
N PRO A 172 -20.72 -0.42 0.78
CA PRO A 172 -19.98 -1.59 1.23
C PRO A 172 -18.63 -1.19 1.86
N PHE A 173 -18.35 -1.73 3.05
CA PHE A 173 -17.04 -1.62 3.66
C PHE A 173 -16.00 -2.34 2.81
N ARG A 174 -14.87 -1.66 2.52
CA ARG A 174 -13.82 -2.14 1.60
C ARG A 174 -14.40 -2.56 0.24
N GLN A 175 -15.09 -1.64 -0.43
CA GLN A 175 -15.36 -1.78 -1.86
C GLN A 175 -14.03 -1.89 -2.61
N GLN A 176 -13.63 -3.13 -2.88
CA GLN A 176 -12.40 -3.50 -3.57
C GLN A 176 -12.75 -4.42 -4.74
N ASP A 177 -11.87 -4.45 -5.73
CA ASP A 177 -11.92 -5.47 -6.76
C ASP A 177 -11.81 -6.85 -6.11
N LYS A 178 -12.40 -7.87 -6.74
CA LYS A 178 -12.31 -9.25 -6.24
C LYS A 178 -10.85 -9.65 -6.07
N GLN A 179 -10.46 -10.01 -4.86
CA GLN A 179 -9.14 -10.55 -4.55
C GLN A 179 -9.21 -12.07 -4.47
N ARG A 180 -8.11 -12.71 -4.84
CA ARG A 180 -7.87 -14.15 -4.68
C ARG A 180 -6.86 -14.35 -3.56
N THR A 181 -7.14 -15.31 -2.71
CA THR A 181 -6.30 -15.65 -1.55
C THR A 181 -5.47 -16.87 -1.90
N LEU A 182 -4.17 -16.65 -2.06
CA LEU A 182 -3.21 -17.70 -2.45
C LEU A 182 -2.32 -18.08 -1.26
N PHE A 183 -1.82 -19.30 -1.31
CA PHE A 183 -0.85 -19.84 -0.36
C PHE A 183 0.28 -20.52 -1.14
N ASP A 184 1.53 -20.33 -0.74
CA ASP A 184 2.66 -21.05 -1.31
C ASP A 184 2.96 -22.27 -0.43
N LEU A 185 2.81 -23.48 -0.97
CA LEU A 185 2.91 -24.76 -0.24
C LEU A 185 3.98 -25.68 -0.83
N PRO A 186 4.63 -26.53 -0.01
CA PRO A 186 5.50 -27.59 -0.51
C PRO A 186 4.66 -28.70 -1.17
N ASP A 187 5.09 -29.14 -2.35
CA ASP A 187 4.58 -30.30 -3.08
C ASP A 187 5.32 -31.59 -2.67
N GLU A 188 4.87 -32.75 -3.14
CA GLU A 188 5.45 -34.07 -2.86
C GLU A 188 6.95 -34.19 -3.23
N LYS A 189 7.43 -33.33 -4.14
CA LYS A 189 8.83 -33.25 -4.57
C LYS A 189 9.67 -32.19 -3.84
N ALA A 190 9.12 -31.59 -2.79
CA ALA A 190 9.70 -30.45 -2.07
C ALA A 190 9.86 -29.16 -2.91
N ASP A 191 9.20 -29.09 -4.07
CA ASP A 191 9.01 -27.83 -4.80
C ASP A 191 7.88 -27.01 -4.15
N TRP A 192 7.91 -25.69 -4.31
CA TRP A 192 6.86 -24.81 -3.76
C TRP A 192 5.91 -24.37 -4.87
N LEU A 193 4.60 -24.51 -4.63
CA LEU A 193 3.55 -24.21 -5.58
C LEU A 193 2.45 -23.36 -4.95
N PHE A 194 1.96 -22.38 -5.71
CA PHE A 194 0.79 -21.61 -5.27
C PHE A 194 -0.50 -22.40 -5.39
N VAL A 195 -1.31 -22.33 -4.34
CA VAL A 195 -2.63 -22.96 -4.25
C VAL A 195 -3.71 -22.00 -3.76
N GLU A 196 -4.97 -22.34 -4.05
CA GLU A 196 -6.15 -21.76 -3.42
C GLU A 196 -6.85 -22.79 -2.50
N LYS A 197 -7.45 -22.31 -1.41
CA LYS A 197 -8.32 -23.13 -0.56
C LYS A 197 -9.70 -23.31 -1.22
N LEU A 198 -10.15 -24.56 -1.33
CA LEU A 198 -11.47 -24.88 -1.87
C LEU A 198 -12.55 -24.74 -0.78
N ARG A 199 -13.75 -24.30 -1.17
CA ARG A 199 -14.89 -24.15 -0.23
C ARG A 199 -15.32 -25.46 0.44
N GLN A 200 -15.10 -26.59 -0.23
CA GLN A 200 -15.44 -27.93 0.27
C GLN A 200 -14.32 -28.56 1.11
N GLY A 201 -13.25 -27.81 1.38
CA GLY A 201 -12.01 -28.33 1.97
C GLY A 201 -11.00 -28.77 0.91
N GLY A 202 -9.73 -28.78 1.30
CA GLY A 202 -8.61 -29.08 0.40
C GLY A 202 -8.07 -27.86 -0.36
N THR A 203 -7.09 -28.11 -1.22
CA THR A 203 -6.34 -27.08 -1.96
C THR A 203 -6.28 -27.41 -3.45
N LYS A 204 -6.24 -26.39 -4.30
CA LYS A 204 -6.03 -26.53 -5.75
C LYS A 204 -4.79 -25.75 -6.17
N THR A 205 -3.87 -26.38 -6.88
CA THR A 205 -2.72 -25.70 -7.48
C THR A 205 -3.14 -24.78 -8.62
N ILE A 206 -2.66 -23.54 -8.61
CA ILE A 206 -3.11 -22.49 -9.55
C ILE A 206 -1.98 -21.86 -10.39
N GLU A 207 -0.72 -22.28 -10.25
CA GLU A 207 0.39 -21.64 -11.00
C GLU A 207 0.16 -21.59 -12.52
N ARG A 208 -0.39 -22.66 -13.10
CA ARG A 208 -0.72 -22.71 -14.53
C ARG A 208 -1.99 -21.93 -14.88
N ASP A 209 -3.02 -22.04 -14.03
CA ASP A 209 -4.29 -21.37 -14.20
C ASP A 209 -4.12 -19.84 -14.23
N TYR A 210 -3.26 -19.33 -13.34
CA TYR A 210 -2.93 -17.92 -13.23
C TYR A 210 -1.65 -17.54 -13.97
N LYS A 211 -1.05 -18.45 -14.74
CA LYS A 211 0.13 -18.19 -15.57
C LYS A 211 1.24 -17.48 -14.77
N ILE A 212 1.53 -17.99 -13.57
CA ILE A 212 2.49 -17.41 -12.63
C ILE A 212 3.90 -17.83 -13.01
N ARG A 213 4.80 -16.86 -13.13
CA ARG A 213 6.23 -17.09 -13.32
C ARG A 213 7.01 -16.84 -12.03
N ARG A 214 7.74 -17.84 -11.55
CA ARG A 214 8.72 -17.62 -10.48
C ARG A 214 9.96 -16.93 -11.04
N VAL A 215 10.35 -15.82 -10.42
CA VAL A 215 11.50 -14.99 -10.78
C VAL A 215 12.49 -15.06 -9.63
N GLN A 216 13.75 -15.32 -9.97
CA GLN A 216 14.86 -15.29 -9.03
C GLN A 216 15.69 -14.03 -9.27
N LEU A 217 16.19 -13.47 -8.18
CA LEU A 217 17.17 -12.38 -8.24
C LEU A 217 18.48 -12.91 -8.86
N ASN A 218 19.11 -12.09 -9.70
CA ASN A 218 20.44 -12.39 -10.21
C ASN A 218 21.50 -12.24 -9.09
N GLU A 219 22.74 -12.67 -9.35
CA GLU A 219 23.80 -12.69 -8.33
C GLU A 219 24.08 -11.30 -7.72
N LEU A 220 24.14 -10.27 -8.57
CA LEU A 220 24.39 -8.89 -8.15
C LEU A 220 23.23 -8.34 -7.28
N GLU A 221 21.99 -8.63 -7.68
CA GLU A 221 20.80 -8.26 -6.90
C GLU A 221 20.79 -8.96 -5.54
N ARG A 222 21.09 -10.26 -5.49
CA ARG A 222 21.17 -11.03 -4.24
C ARG A 222 22.25 -10.49 -3.30
N GLU A 223 23.41 -10.12 -3.85
CA GLU A 223 24.52 -9.57 -3.06
C GLU A 223 24.15 -8.22 -2.42
N ARG A 224 23.43 -7.37 -3.18
CA ARG A 224 23.01 -6.04 -2.73
C ARG A 224 21.74 -6.05 -1.86
N TRP A 225 21.01 -7.17 -1.82
CA TRP A 225 19.79 -7.29 -1.02
C TRP A 225 20.13 -7.42 0.47
N TRP A 226 19.82 -6.37 1.24
CA TRP A 226 20.25 -6.30 2.64
C TRP A 226 19.34 -7.03 3.64
N LEU A 227 18.07 -7.24 3.27
CA LEU A 227 17.07 -7.95 4.05
C LEU A 227 16.56 -9.16 3.25
N TYR A 228 17.38 -10.19 3.20
CA TYR A 228 17.03 -11.44 2.53
C TYR A 228 16.09 -12.27 3.42
N ARG A 229 14.99 -12.74 2.84
CA ARG A 229 14.00 -13.58 3.51
C ARG A 229 13.91 -14.95 2.85
N ASP A 230 14.22 -16.01 3.58
CA ASP A 230 13.90 -17.38 3.12
C ASP A 230 12.50 -17.80 3.57
N TYR A 231 11.53 -17.92 2.66
CA TYR A 231 10.16 -18.28 3.02
C TYR A 231 10.07 -19.76 3.45
N ALA A 232 10.78 -20.66 2.79
CA ALA A 232 10.76 -22.07 3.12
C ALA A 232 11.38 -22.31 4.50
N GLU A 233 12.53 -21.69 4.77
CA GLU A 233 13.19 -21.76 6.08
C GLU A 233 12.31 -21.17 7.21
N LEU A 234 11.61 -20.07 6.94
CA LEU A 234 10.70 -19.46 7.92
C LEU A 234 9.50 -20.37 8.24
N VAL A 235 8.92 -21.00 7.21
CA VAL A 235 7.82 -21.96 7.42
C VAL A 235 8.31 -23.16 8.21
N GLU A 236 9.48 -23.72 7.87
CA GLU A 236 10.08 -24.85 8.57
C GLU A 236 10.33 -24.51 10.05
N ARG A 237 11.00 -23.40 10.33
CA ARG A 237 11.25 -22.94 11.71
C ARG A 237 9.97 -22.77 12.52
N HIS A 238 8.95 -22.14 11.94
CA HIS A 238 7.66 -21.97 12.61
C HIS A 238 6.88 -23.28 12.79
N ALA A 239 7.01 -24.21 11.85
CA ALA A 239 6.41 -25.53 11.95
C ALA A 239 7.03 -26.33 13.10
N GLU A 240 8.35 -26.29 13.24
CA GLU A 240 9.09 -26.89 14.36
C GLU A 240 8.68 -26.28 15.70
N ASP A 241 8.71 -24.95 15.82
CA ASP A 241 8.37 -24.22 17.05
C ASP A 241 6.94 -24.51 17.55
N LYS A 242 6.02 -24.81 16.64
CA LYS A 242 4.59 -25.04 16.94
C LYS A 242 4.19 -26.52 16.94
N GLY A 243 5.07 -27.42 16.50
CA GLY A 243 4.76 -28.84 16.31
C GLY A 243 3.70 -29.08 15.22
N TRP A 244 3.69 -28.27 14.16
CA TRP A 244 2.77 -28.40 13.03
C TRP A 244 3.48 -28.93 11.79
N SER A 245 2.71 -29.38 10.79
CA SER A 245 3.29 -29.63 9.46
C SER A 245 3.66 -28.30 8.78
N GLN A 246 4.61 -28.35 7.83
CA GLN A 246 4.95 -27.18 7.02
C GLN A 246 3.71 -26.68 6.24
N THR A 247 2.91 -27.61 5.71
CA THR A 247 1.66 -27.30 5.01
C THR A 247 0.66 -26.57 5.89
N ASP A 248 0.41 -27.05 7.11
CA ASP A 248 -0.51 -26.38 8.04
C ASP A 248 -0.01 -24.99 8.44
N THR A 249 1.30 -24.85 8.61
CA THR A 249 1.95 -23.59 8.96
C THR A 249 1.82 -22.57 7.83
N ALA A 250 2.11 -22.98 6.59
CA ALA A 250 1.95 -22.15 5.40
C ALA A 250 0.48 -21.78 5.15
N LEU A 251 -0.47 -22.70 5.34
CA LEU A 251 -1.90 -22.41 5.21
C LEU A 251 -2.45 -21.46 6.29
N ARG A 252 -1.75 -21.30 7.41
CA ARG A 252 -2.15 -20.40 8.52
C ARG A 252 -1.50 -19.02 8.41
N TYR A 253 -0.23 -18.96 8.00
CA TYR A 253 0.56 -17.72 8.05
C TYR A 253 1.05 -17.22 6.69
N GLY A 254 1.03 -18.06 5.65
CA GLY A 254 1.54 -17.78 4.31
C GLY A 254 0.53 -17.17 3.35
N GLU A 255 -0.50 -16.50 3.86
CA GLU A 255 -1.56 -15.93 3.03
C GLU A 255 -1.06 -14.71 2.22
N ILE A 256 -1.34 -14.71 0.92
CA ILE A 256 -1.22 -13.50 0.08
C ILE A 256 -2.53 -13.23 -0.66
N ASN A 257 -2.98 -11.98 -0.60
CA ASN A 257 -4.16 -11.51 -1.32
C ASN A 257 -3.74 -10.76 -2.57
N VAL A 258 -4.16 -11.27 -3.73
CA VAL A 258 -3.79 -10.73 -5.04
C VAL A 258 -5.03 -10.37 -5.85
N ARG A 259 -4.92 -9.32 -6.66
CA ARG A 259 -5.98 -8.94 -7.60
C ARG A 259 -5.74 -9.66 -8.92
N ILE A 260 -6.65 -10.56 -9.30
CA ILE A 260 -6.61 -11.28 -10.57
C ILE A 260 -7.94 -11.00 -11.28
N ASP A 261 -7.86 -10.30 -12.41
CA ASP A 261 -9.00 -10.08 -13.30
C ASP A 261 -9.08 -11.24 -14.30
N ASP A 262 -10.26 -11.78 -14.55
CA ASP A 262 -10.45 -12.86 -15.53
C ASP A 262 -9.98 -12.41 -16.93
N ASN A 263 -10.09 -11.10 -17.24
CA ASN A 263 -9.57 -10.51 -18.47
C ASN A 263 -8.04 -10.60 -18.58
N ASP A 264 -7.32 -10.57 -17.44
CA ASP A 264 -5.86 -10.71 -17.43
C ASP A 264 -5.45 -12.11 -17.91
N LEU A 265 -6.26 -13.12 -17.60
CA LEU A 265 -5.99 -14.52 -17.94
C LEU A 265 -6.34 -14.86 -19.39
N LEU A 266 -7.28 -14.13 -19.99
CA LEU A 266 -7.69 -14.27 -21.41
C LEU A 266 -6.63 -13.76 -22.39
N THR A 267 -5.60 -13.08 -21.92
CA THR A 267 -4.47 -12.65 -22.76
C THR A 267 -3.78 -13.86 -23.41
N GLY A 268 -3.26 -13.69 -24.64
CA GLY A 268 -2.45 -14.71 -25.31
C GLY A 268 -1.06 -14.90 -24.68
N GLU A 269 -0.75 -14.17 -23.61
CA GLU A 269 0.53 -14.21 -22.94
C GLU A 269 0.73 -15.51 -22.18
N ARG A 270 1.97 -16.02 -22.22
CA ARG A 270 2.38 -17.25 -21.54
C ARG A 270 2.44 -17.07 -20.03
N PHE A 271 2.84 -15.88 -19.57
CA PHE A 271 2.93 -15.51 -18.16
C PHE A 271 2.27 -14.15 -17.98
N VAL A 272 1.41 -14.03 -16.98
CA VAL A 272 0.65 -12.79 -16.68
C VAL A 272 1.08 -12.22 -15.34
N PHE A 273 1.43 -13.09 -14.40
CA PHE A 273 1.90 -12.69 -13.08
C PHE A 273 3.30 -13.24 -12.83
N ALA A 274 4.05 -12.53 -12.02
CA ALA A 274 5.35 -12.96 -11.56
C ALA A 274 5.43 -12.93 -10.02
N TYR A 275 6.19 -13.87 -9.49
CA TYR A 275 6.46 -13.96 -8.07
C TYR A 275 7.96 -14.07 -7.84
N CYS A 276 8.47 -13.25 -6.94
CA CYS A 276 9.82 -13.38 -6.40
C CYS A 276 9.70 -13.32 -4.88
N GLN A 277 10.36 -14.24 -4.20
CA GLN A 277 10.33 -14.33 -2.75
C GLN A 277 10.75 -13.04 -2.02
N GLN A 278 11.61 -12.24 -2.66
CA GLN A 278 12.09 -10.96 -2.13
C GLN A 278 11.23 -9.76 -2.57
N LEU A 279 10.57 -9.82 -3.73
CA LEU A 279 9.80 -8.69 -4.30
C LEU A 279 8.28 -8.85 -4.15
N GLY A 280 7.82 -10.03 -3.75
CA GLY A 280 6.41 -10.37 -3.68
C GLY A 280 5.82 -10.77 -5.03
N PHE A 281 4.55 -10.47 -5.22
CA PHE A 281 3.75 -10.87 -6.37
C PHE A 281 3.30 -9.64 -7.16
N TRP A 282 3.49 -9.64 -8.48
CA TRP A 282 3.10 -8.52 -9.34
C TRP A 282 2.58 -8.99 -10.70
N LYS A 283 1.82 -8.12 -11.35
CA LYS A 283 1.37 -8.31 -12.74
C LYS A 283 2.46 -7.83 -13.70
N GLN A 284 2.73 -8.60 -14.75
CA GLN A 284 3.73 -8.26 -15.77
C GLN A 284 3.19 -7.26 -16.79
#